data_AF-A0A9P5E7I6-F1
#
_entry.id   AF-A0A9P5E7I6-F1
#
_cell.length_a   1.000
_cell.length_b   1.000
_cell.length_c   1.000
_cell.angle_alpha   90.00
_cell.angle_beta   90.00
_cell.angle_gamma   90.00
#
_symmetry.space_group_name_H-M   'P 1'
#
loop_
_entity.id
_entity.type
_entity.pdbx_description
1 polymer ?
#
loop_
_entity_poly.entity_id
_entity_poly.type
_entity_poly.pdbx_seq_one_letter_code
_entity_poly.pdbx_strand_id
1 'polypeptide(L)'
;MATVCADPVIHFDVDDDRDSAVEDDNTSSPASVTSSILNYRFENGRTYHGYKDGNLQHNLFLLTFDNKLGLSPPSFPDFKIGRVLDLGTGTGIWAIDFADEHPEAEVLTWNMDNYSNSSSVPPNVKFEIDDIDEEWTYSLPFDYIHSRMMNVSVKN
;
A
#
# COMPACT_ATOMS: atom_id res chain seq x y z
N MET A 1 11.38 -45.42 -34.91
CA MET A 1 12.01 -46.06 -33.74
C MET A 1 11.87 -45.05 -32.60
N ALA A 2 10.84 -45.21 -31.77
CA ALA A 2 10.58 -44.32 -30.65
C ALA A 2 10.39 -45.20 -29.41
N THR A 3 11.29 -44.97 -28.46
CA THR A 3 11.46 -45.68 -27.21
C THR A 3 10.24 -45.49 -26.30
N VAL A 4 9.79 -46.59 -25.71
CA VAL A 4 8.88 -46.64 -24.56
C VAL A 4 9.67 -46.28 -23.31
N CYS A 5 9.21 -45.30 -22.53
CA CYS A 5 9.61 -45.16 -21.13
C CYS A 5 8.41 -44.73 -20.28
N ALA A 6 8.00 -45.68 -19.45
CA ALA A 6 7.10 -45.71 -18.29
C ALA A 6 6.49 -44.40 -17.74
N ASP A 7 5.20 -44.49 -17.43
CA ASP A 7 4.49 -43.57 -16.54
C ASP A 7 5.03 -43.69 -15.10
N PRO A 8 5.44 -42.59 -14.43
CA PRO A 8 5.65 -42.62 -13.00
C PRO A 8 4.31 -42.42 -12.28
N VAL A 9 3.94 -43.41 -11.46
CA VAL A 9 2.89 -43.27 -10.43
C VAL A 9 3.42 -42.32 -9.37
N ILE A 10 2.76 -41.17 -9.20
CA ILE A 10 3.06 -40.22 -8.13
C ILE A 10 2.17 -40.49 -6.92
N HIS A 11 2.84 -40.75 -5.79
CA HIS A 11 2.28 -40.95 -4.46
C HIS A 11 1.82 -39.59 -3.92
N PHE A 12 0.59 -39.50 -3.40
CA PHE A 12 0.11 -38.31 -2.72
C PHE A 12 0.57 -38.36 -1.26
N ASP A 13 1.68 -37.71 -0.96
CA ASP A 13 1.99 -37.32 0.41
C ASP A 13 1.32 -35.96 0.65
N VAL A 14 0.25 -36.01 1.44
CA VAL A 14 -0.44 -34.81 1.93
C VAL A 14 0.33 -34.36 3.16
N ASP A 15 1.00 -33.21 3.10
CA ASP A 15 0.94 -32.21 4.17
C ASP A 15 1.59 -30.85 3.79
N ASP A 16 0.79 -29.81 4.05
CA ASP A 16 1.07 -28.44 4.49
C ASP A 16 1.67 -27.38 3.53
N ASP A 17 0.75 -26.69 2.84
CA ASP A 17 0.61 -25.23 2.64
C ASP A 17 1.86 -24.31 2.60
N ARG A 18 2.21 -23.85 1.39
CA ARG A 18 2.25 -22.42 0.93
C ARG A 18 3.22 -22.23 -0.24
N ASP A 19 2.71 -21.88 -1.42
CA ASP A 19 3.49 -21.85 -2.67
C ASP A 19 3.69 -20.44 -3.27
N SER A 20 4.82 -20.26 -3.96
CA SER A 20 5.39 -19.01 -4.48
C SER A 20 5.22 -18.86 -6.01
N ALA A 21 4.91 -17.62 -6.41
CA ALA A 21 5.34 -16.86 -7.61
C ALA A 21 5.24 -17.42 -9.08
N VAL A 22 4.43 -16.71 -9.90
CA VAL A 22 4.61 -16.11 -11.26
C VAL A 22 5.47 -16.86 -12.33
N GLU A 23 5.02 -17.12 -13.59
CA GLU A 23 5.04 -16.21 -14.78
C GLU A 23 4.34 -16.78 -16.06
N ASP A 24 3.71 -15.85 -16.83
CA ASP A 24 3.46 -15.63 -18.29
C ASP A 24 3.41 -16.79 -19.34
N ASP A 25 2.67 -16.74 -20.47
CA ASP A 25 2.61 -15.64 -21.44
C ASP A 25 1.48 -15.72 -22.52
N ASN A 26 1.31 -14.60 -23.21
CA ASN A 26 0.24 -14.07 -24.04
C ASN A 26 0.25 -14.49 -25.54
N THR A 27 -0.92 -14.52 -26.24
CA THR A 27 -1.06 -13.99 -27.62
C THR A 27 -2.52 -13.63 -27.98
N SER A 28 -2.81 -12.34 -28.18
CA SER A 28 -3.35 -11.71 -29.43
C SER A 28 -4.13 -10.40 -29.15
N SER A 29 -3.75 -9.33 -29.86
CA SER A 29 -4.25 -7.93 -29.82
C SER A 29 -5.48 -7.70 -30.74
N PRO A 30 -6.01 -6.48 -31.00
CA PRO A 30 -5.98 -5.18 -30.29
C PRO A 30 -7.38 -4.48 -30.17
N ALA A 31 -7.72 -3.85 -29.04
CA ALA A 31 -8.47 -2.57 -28.97
C ALA A 31 -8.75 -2.10 -27.52
N SER A 32 -8.45 -0.82 -27.27
CA SER A 32 -9.05 0.11 -26.28
C SER A 32 -8.98 -0.18 -24.78
N VAL A 33 -8.85 0.92 -24.02
CA VAL A 33 -8.66 1.03 -22.56
C VAL A 33 -7.26 0.58 -22.13
N THR A 34 -6.52 1.44 -21.43
CA THR A 34 -5.18 1.11 -20.92
C THR A 34 -5.26 -0.15 -20.06
N SER A 35 -4.59 -1.21 -20.50
CA SER A 35 -4.71 -2.59 -20.01
C SER A 35 -4.44 -2.77 -18.52
N SER A 36 -3.77 -1.80 -17.89
CA SER A 36 -3.53 -1.78 -16.45
C SER A 36 -4.80 -1.62 -15.59
N ILE A 37 -5.88 -1.06 -16.13
CA ILE A 37 -7.13 -0.80 -15.40
C ILE A 37 -8.07 -2.02 -15.41
N LEU A 38 -7.97 -2.89 -16.42
CA LEU A 38 -8.93 -3.98 -16.67
C LEU A 38 -8.40 -5.38 -16.35
N ASN A 39 -7.19 -5.50 -15.80
CA ASN A 39 -6.74 -6.81 -15.34
C ASN A 39 -7.62 -7.21 -14.17
N TYR A 40 -8.56 -8.11 -14.42
CA TYR A 40 -9.46 -8.64 -13.42
C TYR A 40 -9.08 -10.12 -13.21
N ARG A 41 -8.71 -10.53 -12.01
CA ARG A 41 -8.52 -11.93 -11.62
C ARG A 41 -9.86 -12.54 -11.27
N PHE A 42 -10.22 -13.66 -11.89
CA PHE A 42 -11.43 -14.39 -11.55
C PHE A 42 -11.09 -15.62 -10.71
N GLU A 43 -11.43 -15.61 -9.42
CA GLU A 43 -11.15 -16.69 -8.48
C GLU A 43 -12.41 -16.98 -7.65
N ASN A 44 -12.67 -18.25 -7.35
CA ASN A 44 -13.83 -18.70 -6.56
C ASN A 44 -15.20 -18.16 -7.07
N GLY A 45 -15.33 -17.88 -8.37
CA GLY A 45 -16.56 -17.35 -8.96
C GLY A 45 -16.72 -15.82 -8.90
N ARG A 46 -15.68 -15.06 -8.51
CA ARG A 46 -15.72 -13.59 -8.35
C ARG A 46 -14.56 -12.91 -9.05
N THR A 47 -14.79 -11.66 -9.46
CA THR A 47 -13.85 -10.81 -10.19
C THR A 47 -13.11 -9.86 -9.22
N TYR A 48 -11.78 -9.91 -9.20
CA TYR A 48 -10.86 -9.13 -8.36
C TYR A 48 -9.99 -8.24 -9.25
N HIS A 49 -9.60 -7.03 -8.81
CA HIS A 49 -8.66 -6.21 -9.58
C HIS A 49 -7.23 -6.79 -9.47
N GLY A 50 -6.57 -6.96 -10.61
CA GLY A 50 -5.22 -7.44 -10.79
C GLY A 50 -4.26 -6.27 -10.90
N TYR A 51 -3.82 -5.76 -9.76
CA TYR A 51 -2.73 -4.78 -9.68
C TYR A 51 -1.55 -5.41 -8.94
N LYS A 52 -0.35 -5.29 -9.53
CA LYS A 52 0.94 -5.62 -8.90
C LYS A 52 1.10 -4.79 -7.63
N ASP A 53 1.37 -5.41 -6.48
CA ASP A 53 1.98 -4.79 -5.29
C ASP A 53 1.41 -3.44 -4.80
N GLY A 54 0.11 -3.21 -4.96
CA GLY A 54 -0.56 -2.07 -4.34
C GLY A 54 -0.97 -2.44 -2.91
N ASN A 55 -0.69 -1.58 -1.93
CA ASN A 55 -1.20 -1.77 -0.58
C ASN A 55 -2.74 -1.78 -0.62
N LEU A 56 -3.34 -2.96 -0.43
CA LEU A 56 -4.79 -3.18 -0.51
C LEU A 56 -5.55 -2.27 0.44
N GLN A 57 -4.98 -2.01 1.63
CA GLN A 57 -5.58 -1.12 2.60
C GLN A 57 -5.66 0.30 2.04
N HIS A 58 -4.56 0.83 1.49
CA HIS A 58 -4.55 2.17 0.90
C HIS A 58 -5.56 2.32 -0.25
N ASN A 59 -5.57 1.35 -1.17
CA ASN A 59 -6.52 1.32 -2.29
C ASN A 59 -7.98 1.27 -1.83
N LEU A 60 -8.28 0.50 -0.77
CA LEU A 60 -9.63 0.44 -0.21
C LEU A 60 -10.11 1.81 0.27
N PHE A 61 -9.23 2.58 0.93
CA PHE A 61 -9.57 3.92 1.40
C PHE A 61 -9.77 4.91 0.25
N LEU A 62 -8.90 4.90 -0.76
CA LEU A 62 -9.08 5.73 -1.95
C LEU A 62 -10.44 5.47 -2.61
N LEU A 63 -10.80 4.19 -2.82
CA LEU A 63 -12.10 3.83 -3.39
C LEU A 63 -13.27 4.27 -2.51
N THR A 64 -13.11 4.21 -1.19
CA THR A 64 -14.15 4.61 -0.23
C THR A 64 -14.34 6.13 -0.19
N PHE A 65 -13.29 6.90 -0.44
CA PHE A 65 -13.27 8.36 -0.30
C PHE A 65 -13.28 9.09 -1.66
N ASP A 66 -13.80 8.45 -2.72
CA ASP A 66 -13.84 9.02 -4.08
C ASP A 66 -12.47 9.50 -4.57
N ASN A 67 -11.45 8.67 -4.39
CA ASN A 67 -10.03 8.91 -4.68
C ASN A 67 -9.39 10.07 -3.91
N LYS A 68 -9.89 10.38 -2.71
CA LYS A 68 -9.25 11.34 -1.80
C LYS A 68 -8.45 10.62 -0.72
N LEU A 69 -7.39 11.25 -0.24
CA LEU A 69 -6.57 10.74 0.86
C LEU A 69 -7.28 10.79 2.23
N GLY A 70 -8.42 11.47 2.31
CA GLY A 70 -9.23 11.59 3.50
C GLY A 70 -10.48 12.45 3.27
N LEU A 71 -11.28 12.59 4.33
CA LEU A 71 -12.49 13.42 4.34
C LEU A 71 -12.32 14.70 5.15
N SER A 72 -11.15 14.90 5.76
CA SER A 72 -10.81 16.10 6.52
C SER A 72 -10.45 17.25 5.56
N PRO A 73 -10.57 18.52 6.00
CA PRO A 73 -10.23 19.67 5.16
C PRO A 73 -8.84 19.62 4.50
N PRO A 74 -7.77 19.10 5.16
CA PRO A 74 -6.47 18.93 4.53
C PRO A 74 -6.45 18.01 3.31
N SER A 75 -7.43 17.13 3.12
CA SER A 75 -7.53 16.26 1.94
C SER A 75 -8.31 16.88 0.78
N PHE A 76 -8.67 18.16 0.87
CA PHE A 76 -9.34 18.88 -0.21
C PHE A 76 -8.36 19.72 -1.02
N PRO A 77 -8.61 19.89 -2.34
CA PRO A 77 -7.75 20.71 -3.20
C PRO A 77 -7.56 22.13 -2.64
N ASP A 78 -6.36 22.67 -2.87
CA ASP A 78 -5.96 24.04 -2.49
C ASP A 78 -5.95 24.34 -0.98
N PHE A 79 -6.19 23.34 -0.12
CA PHE A 79 -6.03 23.51 1.32
C PHE A 79 -4.55 23.62 1.66
N LYS A 80 -4.14 24.75 2.24
CA LYS A 80 -2.75 24.96 2.65
C LYS A 80 -2.51 24.36 4.01
N ILE A 81 -1.45 23.58 4.14
CA ILE A 81 -1.06 22.98 5.40
C ILE A 81 0.45 23.06 5.64
N GLY A 82 0.86 23.27 6.89
CA GLY A 82 2.26 23.47 7.26
C GLY A 82 2.91 22.19 7.75
N ARG A 83 2.48 21.68 8.91
CA ARG A 83 3.09 20.51 9.57
C ARG A 83 2.09 19.39 9.76
N VAL A 84 2.44 18.21 9.24
CA VAL A 84 1.61 17.00 9.31
C VAL A 84 2.37 15.87 9.97
N LEU A 85 1.68 15.12 10.84
CA LEU A 85 2.19 13.89 11.44
C LEU A 85 1.32 12.71 11.01
N ASP A 86 1.91 11.67 10.41
CA ASP A 86 1.25 10.40 10.08
C ASP A 86 1.60 9.32 11.12
N LEU A 87 0.61 8.93 11.92
CA LEU A 87 0.74 7.94 12.98
C LEU A 87 0.38 6.54 12.49
N GLY A 88 1.28 5.58 12.68
CA GLY A 88 1.04 4.21 12.22
C GLY A 88 1.16 4.11 10.70
N THR A 89 2.21 4.73 10.17
CA THR A 89 2.41 4.98 8.75
C THR A 89 2.42 3.70 7.88
N GLY A 90 2.80 2.56 8.46
CA GLY A 90 2.94 1.30 7.74
C GLY A 90 3.92 1.44 6.58
N THR A 91 3.46 1.20 5.35
CA THR A 91 4.33 1.28 4.16
C THR A 91 4.70 2.71 3.73
N GLY A 92 4.16 3.77 4.36
CA GLY A 92 4.48 5.15 3.98
C GLY A 92 3.69 5.72 2.81
N ILE A 93 2.85 4.92 2.15
CA ILE A 93 2.20 5.32 0.90
C ILE A 93 1.27 6.52 1.10
N TRP A 94 0.52 6.56 2.21
CA TRP A 94 -0.35 7.70 2.48
C TRP A 94 0.45 8.99 2.64
N ALA A 95 1.52 8.97 3.43
CA ALA A 95 2.39 10.13 3.64
C ALA A 95 3.07 10.61 2.36
N ILE A 96 3.50 9.67 1.50
CA ILE A 96 4.08 9.97 0.19
C ILE A 96 3.05 10.66 -0.70
N ASP A 97 1.87 10.06 -0.90
CA ASP A 97 0.82 10.63 -1.73
C ASP A 97 0.38 12.01 -1.19
N PHE A 98 0.26 12.15 0.14
CA PHE A 98 -0.11 13.40 0.78
C PHE A 98 0.95 14.49 0.57
N ALA A 99 2.23 14.14 0.66
CA ALA A 99 3.33 15.06 0.42
C ALA A 99 3.44 15.51 -1.04
N ASP A 100 3.06 14.65 -1.99
CA ASP A 100 2.97 14.99 -3.41
C ASP A 100 1.81 15.97 -3.69
N GLU A 101 0.66 15.81 -3.01
CA GLU A 101 -0.48 16.75 -3.09
C GLU A 101 -0.21 18.10 -2.38
N HIS A 102 0.65 18.09 -1.35
CA HIS A 102 1.00 19.25 -0.52
C HIS A 102 2.52 19.50 -0.48
N PRO A 103 3.14 19.96 -1.57
CA PRO A 103 4.59 20.20 -1.61
C PRO A 103 5.08 21.29 -0.65
N GLU A 104 4.18 22.14 -0.14
CA GLU A 104 4.48 23.14 0.88
C GLU A 104 4.52 22.59 2.31
N ALA A 105 3.95 21.40 2.53
CA ALA A 105 3.81 20.81 3.85
C ALA A 105 5.05 19.99 4.24
N GLU A 106 5.42 20.04 5.51
CA GLU A 106 6.35 19.11 6.14
C GLU A 106 5.55 17.90 6.67
N VAL A 107 5.82 16.71 6.14
CA VAL A 107 5.16 15.47 6.55
C VAL A 107 6.13 14.62 7.35
N LEU A 108 5.87 14.46 8.64
CA LEU A 108 6.58 13.55 9.52
C LEU A 108 5.80 12.25 9.59
N THR A 109 6.50 11.13 9.57
CA THR A 109 5.88 9.82 9.65
C THR A 109 6.45 9.05 10.81
N TRP A 110 5.57 8.50 11.62
CA TRP A 110 5.92 7.63 12.71
C TRP A 110 5.80 6.17 12.28
N ASN A 111 6.93 5.48 12.20
CA ASN A 111 6.94 4.05 11.93
C ASN A 111 7.84 3.29 12.91
N MET A 112 7.39 2.12 13.37
CA MET A 112 8.17 1.28 14.30
C MET A 112 9.22 0.43 13.56
N ASP A 113 9.15 0.36 12.23
CA ASP A 113 10.12 -0.34 11.40
C ASP A 113 10.76 0.55 10.31
N ASN A 114 11.91 0.11 9.81
CA ASN A 114 12.67 0.80 8.77
C ASN A 114 12.09 0.61 7.35
N TYR A 115 10.83 0.20 7.22
CA TYR A 115 10.27 -0.20 5.94
C TYR A 115 9.81 1.02 5.13
N SER A 116 10.76 1.70 4.48
CA SER A 116 10.46 2.54 3.32
C SER A 116 10.80 1.77 2.05
N ASN A 117 9.80 1.14 1.43
CA ASN A 117 9.97 0.37 0.18
C ASN A 117 9.71 1.21 -1.08
N SER A 118 9.64 2.54 -0.94
CA SER A 118 9.47 3.45 -2.08
C SER A 118 10.84 3.86 -2.63
N SER A 119 11.04 3.65 -3.93
CA SER A 119 12.23 4.11 -4.65
C SER A 119 12.25 5.62 -4.90
N SER A 120 11.19 6.34 -4.52
CA SER A 120 11.05 7.79 -4.72
C SER A 120 10.20 8.39 -3.60
N VAL A 121 10.85 8.85 -2.54
CA VAL A 121 10.21 9.56 -1.44
C VAL A 121 10.29 11.08 -1.71
N PRO A 122 9.18 11.83 -1.61
CA PRO A 122 9.21 13.28 -1.76
C PRO A 122 10.13 13.95 -0.71
N PRO A 123 10.84 15.03 -1.06
CA PRO A 123 11.84 15.64 -0.18
C PRO A 123 11.25 16.25 1.11
N ASN A 124 9.94 16.44 1.15
CA ASN A 124 9.19 16.97 2.28
C ASN A 124 8.62 15.89 3.21
N VAL A 125 8.93 14.61 2.97
CA VAL A 125 8.62 13.50 3.88
C VAL A 125 9.83 13.16 4.74
N LYS A 126 9.62 13.01 6.05
CA LYS A 126 10.64 12.57 7.01
C LYS A 126 10.17 11.34 7.76
N PHE A 127 10.91 10.25 7.61
CA PHE A 127 10.67 9.02 8.34
C PHE A 127 11.39 9.03 9.68
N GLU A 128 10.63 8.88 10.75
CA GLU A 128 11.13 8.78 12.13
C GLU A 128 10.75 7.40 12.69
N ILE A 129 11.73 6.77 13.35
CA ILE A 129 11.50 5.57 14.16
C ILE A 129 11.30 6.03 15.59
N ASP A 130 10.13 5.75 16.14
CA ASP A 130 9.77 6.19 17.48
C ASP A 130 8.73 5.18 18.08
N ASP A 131 8.26 5.33 19.32
CA ASP A 131 7.11 4.59 19.90
C ASP A 131 5.99 5.53 20.41
N ILE A 132 4.75 5.38 19.91
CA ILE A 132 3.62 6.29 20.20
C ILE A 132 3.30 6.44 21.69
N ASP A 133 3.66 5.43 22.49
CA ASP A 133 3.45 5.43 23.94
C ASP A 133 4.54 6.19 24.71
N GLU A 134 5.64 6.61 24.06
CA GLU A 134 6.70 7.40 24.67
C GLU A 134 6.37 8.92 24.71
N GLU A 135 7.18 9.69 25.42
CA GLU A 135 7.00 11.14 25.55
C GLU A 135 7.31 11.84 24.21
N TRP A 136 6.35 12.60 23.70
CA TRP A 136 6.50 13.31 22.43
C TRP A 136 7.49 14.47 22.58
N THR A 137 8.56 14.47 21.80
CA THR A 137 9.66 15.43 21.92
C THR A 137 9.55 16.66 21.00
N TYR A 138 8.41 16.82 20.31
CA TYR A 138 8.20 17.91 19.36
C TYR A 138 8.07 19.28 20.04
N SER A 139 8.81 20.26 19.53
CA SER A 139 8.80 21.64 20.03
C SER A 139 7.79 22.56 19.31
N LEU A 140 7.22 22.10 18.19
CA LEU A 140 6.26 22.83 17.37
C LEU A 140 4.98 22.01 17.19
N PRO A 141 3.80 22.66 17.17
CA PRO A 141 2.54 21.97 16.94
C PRO A 141 2.43 21.43 15.51
N PHE A 142 1.54 20.45 15.34
CA PHE A 142 1.10 19.97 14.04
C PHE A 142 -0.24 20.61 13.66
N ASP A 143 -0.39 20.95 12.39
CA ASP A 143 -1.64 21.45 11.83
C ASP A 143 -2.62 20.31 11.57
N TYR A 144 -2.10 19.11 11.30
CA TYR A 144 -2.88 17.90 11.11
C TYR A 144 -2.13 16.67 11.59
N ILE A 145 -2.84 15.83 12.34
CA ILE A 145 -2.35 14.51 12.73
C ILE A 145 -3.26 13.50 12.06
N HIS A 146 -2.69 12.74 11.14
CA HIS A 146 -3.36 11.64 10.49
C HIS A 146 -3.06 10.35 11.25
N SER A 147 -4.07 9.48 11.35
CA SER A 147 -3.88 8.12 11.81
C SER A 147 -4.94 7.24 11.17
N ARG A 148 -4.53 6.04 10.77
CA ARG A 148 -5.42 5.10 10.11
C ARG A 148 -5.09 3.69 10.56
N MET A 149 -6.12 2.97 10.98
CA MET A 149 -6.03 1.55 11.33
C MET A 149 -5.08 1.24 12.51
N MET A 150 -4.85 2.21 13.40
CA MET A 150 -4.16 2.05 14.69
C MET A 150 -5.04 1.41 15.78
N ASN A 151 -6.02 0.61 15.36
CA ASN A 151 -6.88 -0.10 16.30
C ASN A 151 -6.02 -1.08 17.09
N VAL A 152 -6.15 -1.11 18.42
CA VAL A 152 -5.39 -1.96 19.36
C VAL A 152 -3.86 -1.73 19.39
N SER A 153 -3.37 -0.62 18.84
CA SER A 153 -1.93 -0.29 18.79
C SER A 153 -1.43 0.59 19.93
N VAL A 154 -2.33 1.09 20.78
CA VAL A 154 -2.02 1.99 21.90
C VAL A 154 -2.37 1.29 23.22
N LYS A 155 -1.51 1.42 24.23
CA LYS A 155 -1.75 0.84 25.56
C LYS A 155 -2.90 1.59 26.28
N ASN A 156 -3.59 0.88 27.18
CA ASN A 156 -4.62 1.47 28.05
C ASN A 156 -4.02 2.24 29.22
#